data_AF-A0A915CVF2-F1
#
_entry.id   AF-A0A915CVF2-F1
#
_cell.length_a   1.000
_cell.length_b   1.000
_cell.length_c   1.000
_cell.angle_alpha   90.00
_cell.angle_beta   90.00
_cell.angle_gamma   90.00
#
_symmetry.space_group_name_H-M   'P 1'
#
loop_
_entity.id
_entity.type
_entity.pdbx_description
1 polymer ?
#
loop_
_entity_poly.entity_id
_entity_poly.type
_entity_poly.pdbx_seq_one_letter_code
_entity_poly.pdbx_strand_id
1 'polypeptide(L)'
;MGGQVKNFKRRRYADCHSSGPAKFGKTLTRSQRRFHEEFHHLQKSYEDMDATTAKLEREHEERTKVKNVDLIQFGEYEIDAWYFSPFPLPVTINNSKILFCEFCLWYTVDLDKYACHCVHKCSVNQPPGVEIYRDEIWQLSKLKDERRRPTASHYAFYQNSFWITKLCTTTWRDSISIFCAS
;
A
#
# COMPACT_ATOMS: atom_id res chain seq x y z
N MET A 1 -58.66 16.95 13.81
CA MET A 1 -57.49 16.67 12.96
C MET A 1 -56.30 17.44 13.49
N GLY A 2 -55.14 16.78 13.61
CA GLY A 2 -53.83 17.43 13.82
C GLY A 2 -53.38 17.57 15.27
N GLY A 3 -52.79 16.51 15.81
CA GLY A 3 -52.14 16.50 17.13
C GLY A 3 -50.84 17.32 17.20
N GLN A 4 -50.51 17.74 18.41
CA GLN A 4 -49.30 18.48 18.77
C GLN A 4 -48.04 17.63 18.56
N VAL A 5 -47.16 18.04 17.66
CA VAL A 5 -45.76 17.59 17.63
C VAL A 5 -44.90 18.59 18.40
N LYS A 6 -44.54 18.20 19.63
CA LYS A 6 -43.55 18.91 20.46
C LYS A 6 -42.18 18.72 19.81
N ASN A 7 -41.58 19.82 19.37
CA ASN A 7 -40.22 19.87 18.82
C ASN A 7 -39.22 19.30 19.84
N PHE A 8 -38.68 18.12 19.52
CA PHE A 8 -37.64 17.48 20.30
C PHE A 8 -36.31 18.19 20.05
N LYS A 9 -35.79 18.82 21.10
CA LYS A 9 -34.53 19.59 21.13
C LYS A 9 -33.38 18.79 20.53
N ARG A 10 -32.84 19.20 19.36
CA ARG A 10 -31.44 18.90 19.03
C ARG A 10 -30.58 19.85 19.85
N ARG A 11 -29.91 19.30 20.86
CA ARG A 11 -28.87 19.99 21.62
C ARG A 11 -27.83 20.51 20.61
N ARG A 12 -27.60 21.82 20.64
CA ARG A 12 -26.41 22.46 20.07
C ARG A 12 -25.20 21.75 20.68
N TYR A 13 -24.40 21.09 19.85
CA TYR A 13 -23.04 20.76 20.28
C TYR A 13 -22.27 22.07 20.27
N ALA A 14 -21.61 22.38 21.38
CA ALA A 14 -20.85 23.60 21.56
C ALA A 14 -19.71 23.66 20.54
N ASP A 15 -19.64 24.75 19.79
CA ASP A 15 -18.48 25.10 18.98
C ASP A 15 -17.30 25.38 19.92
N CYS A 16 -16.43 24.37 20.09
CA CYS A 16 -15.13 24.59 20.73
C CYS A 16 -14.25 25.38 19.75
N HIS A 17 -13.90 26.60 20.15
CA HIS A 17 -12.91 27.42 19.48
C HIS A 17 -11.55 26.70 19.53
N SER A 18 -11.09 26.20 18.38
CA SER A 18 -9.68 25.93 18.14
C SER A 18 -9.15 27.05 17.27
N SER A 19 -8.43 27.98 17.90
CA SER A 19 -7.68 29.04 17.26
C SER A 19 -6.49 28.42 16.50
N GLY A 20 -6.71 28.08 15.22
CA GLY A 20 -5.65 27.85 14.24
C GLY A 20 -5.26 29.17 13.55
N PRO A 21 -3.99 29.38 13.15
CA PRO A 21 -3.56 30.63 12.54
C PRO A 21 -4.22 30.79 11.16
N ALA A 22 -4.93 31.91 10.98
CA ALA A 22 -5.53 32.29 9.70
C ALA A 22 -4.44 32.41 8.63
N LYS A 23 -4.45 31.50 7.64
CA LYS A 23 -3.61 31.66 6.44
C LYS A 23 -4.16 32.81 5.62
N PHE A 24 -3.50 33.96 5.68
CA PHE A 24 -3.74 35.07 4.76
C PHE A 24 -3.20 34.71 3.37
N GLY A 25 -3.95 33.91 2.62
CA GLY A 25 -3.70 33.70 1.20
C GLY A 25 -4.31 34.86 0.41
N LYS A 26 -3.49 35.59 -0.36
CA LYS A 26 -4.02 36.56 -1.33
C LYS A 26 -4.98 35.81 -2.27
N THR A 27 -6.23 36.24 -2.38
CA THR A 27 -7.20 35.65 -3.30
C THR A 27 -6.70 35.85 -4.73
N LEU A 28 -6.20 34.78 -5.35
CA LEU A 28 -5.73 34.81 -6.73
C LEU A 28 -6.92 34.87 -7.68
N THR A 29 -6.78 35.66 -8.74
CA THR A 29 -7.75 35.68 -9.82
C THR A 29 -7.77 34.32 -10.54
N ARG A 30 -8.88 34.00 -11.22
CA ARG A 30 -9.05 32.74 -11.96
C ARG A 30 -7.91 32.47 -12.98
N SER A 31 -7.37 33.54 -13.59
CA SER A 31 -6.22 33.46 -14.51
C SER A 31 -4.92 33.11 -13.77
N GLN A 32 -4.64 33.79 -12.65
CA GLN A 32 -3.47 33.53 -11.81
C GLN A 32 -3.50 32.12 -11.20
N ARG A 33 -4.69 31.62 -10.87
CA ARG A 33 -4.86 30.25 -10.37
C ARG A 33 -4.52 29.20 -11.42
N ARG A 34 -4.92 29.43 -12.68
CA ARG A 34 -4.60 28.54 -13.82
C ARG A 34 -3.09 28.50 -14.10
N PHE A 35 -2.42 29.64 -14.08
CA PHE A 35 -0.97 29.73 -14.25
C PHE A 35 -0.21 29.09 -13.06
N HIS A 36 -0.69 29.29 -11.83
CA HIS A 36 -0.12 28.64 -10.65
C HIS A 36 -0.24 27.12 -10.76
N GLU A 37 -1.43 26.60 -11.11
CA GLU A 37 -1.68 25.18 -11.32
C GLU A 37 -0.82 24.59 -12.45
N GLU A 38 -0.63 25.31 -13.57
CA GLU A 38 0.25 24.89 -14.69
C GLU A 38 1.72 24.76 -14.29
N PHE A 39 2.24 25.62 -13.40
CA PHE A 39 3.64 25.57 -12.95
C PHE A 39 3.92 24.55 -11.83
N HIS A 40 2.88 24.04 -11.14
CA HIS A 40 3.05 23.06 -10.04
C HIS A 40 3.44 21.65 -10.50
N HIS A 41 3.40 21.37 -11.80
CA HIS A 41 3.85 20.09 -12.36
C HIS A 41 5.36 20.05 -12.58
N LEU A 42 6.03 21.21 -12.55
CA LEU A 42 7.48 21.29 -12.59
C LEU A 42 8.00 20.95 -11.20
N GLN A 43 8.89 19.96 -11.14
CA GLN A 43 9.58 19.56 -9.93
C GLN A 43 10.22 20.80 -9.31
N LYS A 44 9.71 21.24 -8.16
CA LYS A 44 10.18 22.47 -7.51
C LYS A 44 11.67 22.35 -7.23
N SER A 45 12.40 23.45 -7.42
CA SER A 45 13.82 23.50 -7.06
C SER A 45 13.97 23.18 -5.57
N TYR A 46 15.07 22.53 -5.19
CA TYR A 46 15.36 22.10 -3.82
C TYR A 46 15.23 23.24 -2.79
N GLU A 47 15.42 24.49 -3.23
CA GLU A 47 15.37 25.71 -2.42
C GLU A 47 13.93 26.13 -2.04
N ASP A 48 12.92 25.65 -2.78
CA ASP A 48 11.49 25.96 -2.58
C ASP A 48 10.75 24.87 -1.76
N MET A 49 11.48 23.90 -1.22
CA MET A 49 10.90 22.86 -0.37
C MET A 49 10.37 23.46 0.92
N ASP A 50 9.05 23.39 1.12
CA ASP A 50 8.45 23.92 2.33
C ASP A 50 9.00 23.18 3.57
N ALA A 51 9.10 23.90 4.69
CA ALA A 51 9.67 23.36 5.93
C ALA A 51 8.93 22.11 6.44
N THR A 52 7.66 21.91 6.05
CA THR A 52 6.89 20.72 6.39
C THR A 52 7.30 19.50 5.56
N THR A 53 7.60 19.68 4.28
CA THR A 53 8.05 18.64 3.35
C THR A 53 9.46 18.22 3.70
N ALA A 54 10.37 19.17 3.95
CA ALA A 54 11.74 18.87 4.37
C ALA A 54 11.81 18.11 5.72
N LYS A 55 10.81 18.28 6.60
CA LYS A 55 10.69 17.52 7.85
C LYS A 55 10.20 16.09 7.57
N LEU A 56 9.17 15.94 6.75
CA LEU A 56 8.62 14.63 6.37
C LEU A 56 9.66 13.77 5.63
N GLU A 57 10.49 14.39 4.79
CA GLU A 57 11.59 13.72 4.09
C GLU A 57 12.66 13.24 5.05
N ARG A 58 13.09 14.07 6.02
CA ARG A 58 14.03 13.64 7.07
C ARG A 58 13.49 12.49 7.90
N GLU A 59 12.22 12.55 8.32
CA GLU A 59 11.57 11.44 9.03
C GLU A 59 11.42 10.18 8.14
N HIS A 60 11.29 10.33 6.82
CA HIS A 60 11.25 9.22 5.89
C HIS A 60 12.63 8.56 5.73
N GLU A 61 13.68 9.36 5.55
CA GLU A 61 15.07 8.90 5.49
C GLU A 61 15.44 8.18 6.79
N GLU A 62 15.11 8.73 7.95
CA GLU A 62 15.38 8.08 9.24
C GLU A 62 14.70 6.72 9.38
N ARG A 63 13.44 6.59 8.93
CA ARG A 63 12.70 5.32 8.99
C ARG A 63 13.19 4.30 7.97
N THR A 64 13.74 4.73 6.84
CA THR A 64 14.13 3.83 5.74
C THR A 64 15.61 3.46 5.76
N LYS A 65 16.42 4.06 6.64
CA LYS A 65 17.83 3.74 6.84
C LYS A 65 18.10 2.32 7.34
N VAL A 66 17.15 1.74 8.08
CA VAL A 66 17.31 0.41 8.68
C VAL A 66 16.27 -0.54 8.11
N LYS A 67 16.71 -1.74 7.73
CA LYS A 67 15.81 -2.82 7.28
C LYS A 67 14.91 -3.25 8.43
N ASN A 68 13.63 -3.43 8.14
CA ASN A 68 12.63 -3.86 9.10
C ASN A 68 12.36 -5.37 9.08
N VAL A 69 12.82 -6.06 8.04
CA VAL A 69 12.72 -7.52 7.85
C VAL A 69 14.07 -7.97 7.33
N ASP A 70 14.57 -9.11 7.80
CA ASP A 70 15.84 -9.68 7.34
C ASP A 70 15.60 -10.68 6.21
N LEU A 71 14.64 -11.58 6.40
CA LEU A 71 14.40 -12.74 5.57
C LEU A 71 12.93 -12.89 5.25
N ILE A 72 12.67 -13.33 4.02
CA ILE A 72 11.34 -13.64 3.52
C ILE A 72 11.35 -15.08 3.04
N GLN A 73 10.41 -15.88 3.52
CA GLN A 73 10.19 -17.21 2.95
C GLN A 73 9.01 -17.14 1.99
N PHE A 74 9.24 -17.58 0.76
CA PHE A 74 8.26 -17.63 -0.31
C PHE A 74 8.18 -19.07 -0.81
N GLY A 75 7.17 -19.82 -0.38
CA GLY A 75 7.11 -21.27 -0.62
C GLY A 75 8.34 -21.97 -0.03
N GLU A 76 9.10 -22.64 -0.89
CA GLU A 76 10.37 -23.31 -0.53
C GLU A 76 11.60 -22.39 -0.61
N TYR A 77 11.44 -21.18 -1.14
CA TYR A 77 12.53 -20.24 -1.32
C TYR A 77 12.70 -19.33 -0.11
N GLU A 78 13.95 -19.09 0.29
CA GLU A 78 14.30 -18.07 1.27
C GLU A 78 15.02 -16.92 0.55
N ILE A 79 14.54 -15.70 0.77
CA ILE A 79 14.96 -14.49 0.08
C ILE A 79 15.37 -13.45 1.11
N ASP A 80 16.59 -12.91 0.97
CA ASP A 80 17.07 -11.80 1.80
C ASP A 80 16.42 -10.47 1.39
N ALA A 81 16.03 -9.68 2.39
CA ALA A 81 15.51 -8.33 2.18
C ALA A 81 16.65 -7.30 2.07
N TRP A 82 16.67 -6.56 0.96
CA TRP A 82 17.69 -5.55 0.66
C TRP A 82 17.30 -4.13 1.06
N TYR A 83 16.00 -3.84 1.06
CA TYR A 83 15.46 -2.50 1.33
C TYR A 83 14.39 -2.52 2.41
N PHE A 84 14.02 -1.34 2.91
CA PHE A 84 12.87 -1.18 3.79
C PHE A 84 11.54 -1.31 3.02
N SER A 85 10.57 -2.04 3.58
CA SER A 85 9.21 -2.11 3.04
C SER A 85 8.15 -1.81 4.10
N PRO A 86 7.07 -1.08 3.78
CA PRO A 86 6.12 -0.60 4.78
C PRO A 86 5.12 -1.68 5.21
N PHE A 87 5.62 -2.81 5.73
CA PHE A 87 4.78 -3.81 6.38
C PHE A 87 4.20 -3.29 7.70
N PRO A 88 3.06 -3.85 8.15
CA PRO A 88 2.52 -3.52 9.45
C PRO A 88 3.53 -3.79 10.57
N LEU A 89 3.70 -2.80 11.44
CA LEU A 89 4.60 -2.85 12.61
C LEU A 89 4.44 -4.12 13.48
N PRO A 90 3.23 -4.64 13.76
CA PRO A 90 3.07 -5.85 14.58
C PRO A 90 3.77 -7.08 14.01
N VAL A 91 3.97 -7.10 12.69
CA VAL A 91 4.59 -8.21 11.97
C VAL A 91 6.11 -8.07 11.98
N THR A 92 6.64 -6.84 12.00
CA THR A 92 8.09 -6.58 11.83
C THR A 92 8.84 -6.28 13.12
N ILE A 93 8.18 -5.84 14.20
CA ILE A 93 8.86 -5.32 15.40
C ILE A 93 9.76 -6.37 16.09
N ASN A 94 9.39 -7.64 16.07
CA ASN A 94 10.13 -8.72 16.74
C ASN A 94 10.41 -9.93 15.84
N ASN A 95 10.15 -9.84 14.53
CA ASN A 95 10.31 -10.97 13.62
C ASN A 95 11.27 -10.58 12.50
N SER A 96 12.37 -11.32 12.41
CA SER A 96 13.33 -11.20 11.32
C SER A 96 12.86 -11.93 10.06
N LYS A 97 11.95 -12.91 10.20
CA LYS A 97 11.44 -13.76 9.11
C LYS A 97 9.93 -13.60 8.91
N ILE A 98 9.50 -13.42 7.67
CA ILE A 98 8.08 -13.42 7.28
C ILE A 98 7.82 -14.51 6.24
N LEU A 99 6.73 -15.26 6.41
CA LEU A 99 6.30 -16.34 5.54
C LEU A 99 5.22 -15.84 4.58
N PHE A 100 5.38 -16.08 3.28
CA PHE A 100 4.42 -15.73 2.23
C PHE A 100 3.93 -16.99 1.52
N CYS A 101 2.61 -17.05 1.30
CA CYS A 101 2.03 -18.04 0.40
C CYS A 101 2.32 -17.66 -1.06
N GLU A 102 2.78 -18.62 -1.84
CA GLU A 102 3.17 -18.45 -3.24
C GLU A 102 2.01 -18.04 -4.15
N PHE A 103 0.78 -18.47 -3.81
CA PHE A 103 -0.38 -18.23 -4.67
C PHE A 103 -1.15 -16.96 -4.29
N CYS A 104 -1.55 -16.82 -3.02
CA CYS A 104 -2.43 -15.73 -2.61
C CYS A 104 -1.68 -14.53 -2.01
N LEU A 105 -0.34 -14.63 -1.85
CA LEU A 105 0.51 -13.62 -1.22
C LEU A 105 0.06 -13.18 0.17
N TRP A 106 -0.72 -14.02 0.86
CA TRP A 106 -1.01 -13.83 2.27
C TRP A 106 0.26 -14.11 3.06
N TYR A 107 0.48 -13.35 4.13
CA TYR A 107 1.70 -13.43 4.93
C TYR A 107 1.42 -13.58 6.41
N THR A 108 2.35 -14.24 7.10
CA THR A 108 2.33 -14.41 8.54
C THR A 108 3.74 -14.65 9.08
N VAL A 109 3.89 -14.54 10.39
CA VAL A 109 5.13 -14.90 11.12
C VAL A 109 5.01 -16.27 11.78
N ASP A 110 3.78 -16.75 11.99
CA ASP A 110 3.52 -18.02 12.68
C ASP A 110 3.53 -19.19 11.70
N LEU A 111 4.45 -20.15 11.90
CA LEU A 111 4.58 -21.34 11.06
C LEU A 111 3.30 -22.20 11.03
N ASP A 112 2.64 -22.39 12.18
CA ASP A 112 1.42 -23.20 12.25
C ASP A 112 0.27 -22.58 11.46
N LYS A 113 0.15 -21.25 11.49
CA LYS A 113 -0.87 -20.53 10.70
C LYS A 113 -0.56 -20.60 9.21
N TYR A 114 0.72 -20.53 8.86
CA TYR A 114 1.18 -20.70 7.48
C TYR A 114 0.86 -22.10 6.96
N ALA A 115 1.25 -23.16 7.68
CA ALA A 115 0.97 -24.54 7.30
C ALA A 115 -0.55 -24.80 7.17
N CYS A 116 -1.34 -24.35 8.15
CA CYS A 116 -2.80 -24.44 8.08
C CYS A 116 -3.38 -23.68 6.88
N HIS A 117 -2.81 -22.52 6.55
CA HIS A 117 -3.24 -21.75 5.39
C HIS A 117 -2.97 -22.51 4.09
N CYS A 118 -1.76 -23.01 3.89
CA CYS A 118 -1.38 -23.74 2.68
C CYS A 118 -2.22 -25.00 2.46
N VAL A 119 -2.53 -25.74 3.52
CA VAL A 119 -3.27 -27.02 3.39
C VAL A 119 -4.79 -26.84 3.35
N HIS A 120 -5.34 -25.87 4.10
CA HIS A 120 -6.79 -25.84 4.37
C HIS A 120 -7.49 -24.54 3.97
N LYS A 121 -6.78 -23.42 3.79
CA LYS A 121 -7.41 -22.10 3.55
C LYS A 121 -7.14 -21.54 2.17
N CYS A 122 -5.97 -21.80 1.60
CA CYS A 122 -5.64 -21.34 0.27
C CYS A 122 -6.37 -22.20 -0.76
N SER A 123 -7.36 -21.61 -1.43
CA SER A 123 -8.05 -22.23 -2.58
C SER A 123 -7.61 -21.63 -3.91
N VAL A 124 -6.66 -20.70 -3.87
CA VAL A 124 -6.17 -19.94 -5.01
C VAL A 124 -4.87 -20.59 -5.46
N ASN A 125 -4.82 -21.04 -6.71
CA ASN A 125 -3.61 -21.60 -7.32
C ASN A 125 -3.08 -20.72 -8.46
N GLN A 126 -3.72 -19.57 -8.69
CA GLN A 126 -3.36 -18.64 -9.75
C GLN A 126 -3.50 -17.21 -9.26
N PRO A 127 -2.63 -16.29 -9.70
CA PRO A 127 -2.72 -14.89 -9.29
C PRO A 127 -4.09 -14.30 -9.65
N PRO A 128 -4.65 -13.43 -8.79
CA PRO A 128 -5.98 -12.90 -8.98
C PRO A 128 -6.03 -12.00 -10.22
N GLY A 129 -6.94 -12.30 -11.14
CA GLY A 129 -7.08 -11.55 -12.39
C GLY A 129 -7.77 -12.36 -13.48
N VAL A 130 -7.82 -11.79 -14.68
CA VAL A 130 -8.27 -12.49 -15.88
C VAL A 130 -7.04 -12.94 -16.64
N GLU A 131 -6.91 -14.25 -16.84
CA GLU A 131 -5.87 -14.80 -17.70
C GLU A 131 -6.03 -14.29 -19.13
N ILE A 132 -4.96 -13.70 -19.67
CA ILE A 132 -4.93 -13.13 -21.02
C ILE A 132 -4.03 -13.92 -21.97
N TYR A 133 -3.14 -14.76 -21.42
CA TYR A 133 -2.24 -15.60 -22.20
C TYR A 133 -1.84 -16.82 -21.38
N ARG A 134 -1.87 -17.98 -22.05
CA ARG A 134 -1.38 -19.26 -21.56
C ARG A 134 -0.52 -19.90 -22.63
N ASP A 135 0.68 -20.29 -22.23
CA ASP A 135 1.57 -21.19 -22.97
C ASP A 135 1.88 -22.42 -22.09
N GLU A 136 2.69 -23.36 -22.58
CA GLU A 136 3.06 -24.56 -21.81
C GLU A 136 3.79 -24.22 -20.50
N ILE A 137 4.51 -23.10 -20.46
CA ILE A 137 5.35 -22.67 -19.32
C ILE A 137 4.87 -21.33 -18.76
N TRP A 138 4.31 -20.46 -19.59
CA TRP A 138 4.02 -19.08 -19.23
C TRP A 138 2.52 -18.87 -19.02
N GLN A 139 2.16 -18.30 -17.88
CA GLN A 139 0.81 -17.79 -17.63
C GLN A 139 0.87 -16.30 -17.35
N LEU A 140 0.08 -15.52 -18.09
CA LEU A 140 -0.05 -14.08 -17.88
C LEU A 140 -1.49 -13.72 -17.53
N SER A 141 -1.66 -13.10 -16.37
CA SER A 141 -2.95 -12.64 -15.86
C SER A 141 -3.02 -11.13 -15.79
N LYS A 142 -4.06 -10.56 -16.39
CA LYS A 142 -4.42 -9.15 -16.21
C LYS A 142 -5.06 -9.01 -14.83
N LEU A 143 -4.29 -8.43 -13.92
CA LEU A 143 -4.69 -8.17 -12.55
C LEU A 143 -5.97 -7.30 -12.47
N LYS A 144 -5.97 -6.15 -13.16
CA LYS A 144 -7.11 -5.21 -13.13
C LYS A 144 -7.97 -5.31 -14.39
N ASP A 145 -9.21 -5.76 -14.23
CA ASP A 145 -10.24 -5.65 -15.26
C ASP A 145 -11.03 -4.35 -15.06
N GLU A 146 -11.18 -3.52 -16.10
CA GLU A 146 -12.00 -2.31 -16.07
C GLU A 146 -13.49 -2.63 -15.93
N ARG A 147 -13.90 -3.83 -16.31
CA ARG A 147 -15.31 -4.25 -16.31
C ARG A 147 -15.78 -4.79 -14.96
N ARG A 148 -14.86 -5.08 -14.03
CA ARG A 148 -15.16 -5.70 -12.73
C ARG A 148 -14.53 -4.90 -11.59
N ARG A 149 -15.28 -4.68 -10.51
CA ARG A 149 -14.70 -4.09 -9.30
C ARG A 149 -13.71 -5.08 -8.66
N PRO A 150 -12.49 -4.65 -8.31
CA PRO A 150 -11.55 -5.51 -7.58
C PRO A 150 -12.12 -5.86 -6.20
N THR A 151 -11.96 -7.12 -5.80
CA THR A 151 -12.31 -7.55 -4.44
C THR A 151 -11.23 -7.13 -3.44
N ALA A 152 -11.52 -7.25 -2.14
CA ALA A 152 -10.53 -7.00 -1.10
C ALA A 152 -9.26 -7.88 -1.26
N SER A 153 -9.42 -9.13 -1.71
CA SER A 153 -8.28 -10.01 -1.97
C SER A 153 -7.39 -9.53 -3.13
N HIS A 154 -7.97 -8.91 -4.16
CA HIS A 154 -7.17 -8.30 -5.24
C HIS A 154 -6.31 -7.15 -4.70
N TYR A 155 -6.89 -6.26 -3.89
CA TYR A 155 -6.13 -5.14 -3.30
C TYR A 155 -5.00 -5.63 -2.38
N ALA A 156 -5.29 -6.64 -1.54
CA ALA A 156 -4.28 -7.25 -0.68
C ALA A 156 -3.14 -7.85 -1.50
N PHE A 157 -3.45 -8.56 -2.59
CA PHE A 157 -2.44 -9.12 -3.49
C PHE A 157 -1.57 -8.02 -4.13
N TYR A 158 -2.15 -6.92 -4.60
CA TYR A 158 -1.39 -5.80 -5.19
C TYR A 158 -0.49 -5.12 -4.18
N GLN A 159 -1.01 -4.90 -2.98
CA GLN A 159 -0.26 -4.28 -1.91
C GLN A 159 0.92 -5.17 -1.50
N ASN A 160 0.67 -6.47 -1.29
CA ASN A 160 1.69 -7.42 -0.85
C ASN A 160 2.75 -7.68 -1.92
N SER A 161 2.34 -7.85 -3.19
CA SER A 161 3.31 -7.99 -4.30
C SER A 161 4.21 -6.76 -4.42
N PHE A 162 3.65 -5.54 -4.36
CA PHE A 162 4.43 -4.32 -4.39
C PHE A 162 5.43 -4.24 -3.23
N TRP A 163 5.01 -4.66 -2.03
CA TRP A 163 5.89 -4.70 -0.86
C TRP A 163 7.03 -5.70 -1.00
N ILE A 164 6.79 -6.90 -1.54
CA ILE A 164 7.82 -7.89 -1.82
C ILE A 164 8.80 -7.38 -2.87
N THR A 165 8.28 -6.84 -3.99
CA THR A 165 9.14 -6.30 -5.06
C THR A 165 10.03 -5.18 -4.53
N LYS A 166 9.54 -4.35 -3.60
CA LYS A 166 10.36 -3.30 -2.98
C LYS A 166 11.52 -3.85 -2.15
N LEU A 167 11.35 -5.00 -1.49
CA LEU A 167 12.38 -5.62 -0.65
C LEU A 167 13.49 -6.26 -1.46
N CYS A 168 13.15 -6.82 -2.62
CA CYS A 168 13.99 -7.78 -3.34
C CYS A 168 14.52 -7.24 -4.67
N THR A 169 14.73 -5.92 -4.85
CA THR A 169 15.24 -5.37 -6.13
C THR A 169 16.72 -5.68 -6.39
N THR A 170 17.13 -6.94 -6.31
CA THR A 170 18.09 -7.52 -7.24
C THR A 170 17.35 -7.76 -8.55
N THR A 171 17.61 -6.91 -9.55
CA THR A 171 17.24 -7.04 -10.98
C THR A 171 16.07 -7.97 -11.32
N TRP A 172 14.99 -7.40 -11.86
CA TRP A 172 13.79 -8.00 -12.48
C TRP A 172 13.94 -9.30 -13.30
N ARG A 173 15.17 -9.71 -13.62
CA ARG A 173 15.52 -10.91 -14.38
C ARG A 173 15.34 -12.21 -13.58
N ASP A 174 15.46 -12.16 -12.24
CA ASP A 174 15.29 -13.35 -11.39
C ASP A 174 13.87 -13.46 -10.77
N SER A 175 13.13 -12.35 -10.71
CA SER A 175 11.77 -12.32 -10.15
C SER A 175 10.72 -13.00 -11.03
N ILE A 176 10.98 -13.15 -12.33
CA ILE A 176 10.09 -13.84 -13.28
C ILE A 176 10.03 -15.35 -12.98
N SER A 177 11.15 -15.94 -12.54
CA SER A 177 11.24 -17.36 -12.22
C SER A 177 10.39 -17.76 -11.01
N ILE A 178 10.19 -16.83 -10.07
CA ILE A 178 9.43 -17.09 -8.83
C ILE A 178 7.92 -17.18 -9.09
N PHE A 179 7.39 -16.46 -10.09
CA PHE A 179 5.96 -16.50 -10.44
C PHE A 179 5.61 -17.49 -11.56
N CYS A 180 6.60 -18.15 -12.17
CA CYS A 180 6.39 -19.07 -13.30
C CYS A 180 6.60 -20.56 -12.95
N ALA A 181 6.94 -20.89 -11.71
CA ALA A 181 7.17 -22.27 -11.28
C ALA A 181 6.15 -22.68 -10.21
N SER A 182 4.90 -22.93 -10.61
CA SER A 182 3.92 -23.75 -9.90
C SER A 182 2.80 -24.19 -10.83
#